data_AF-A0ABC9GUG5-F1
#
_entry.id   AF-A0ABC9GUG5-F1
#
_cell.length_a   1.000
_cell.length_b   1.000
_cell.length_c   1.000
_cell.angle_alpha   90.00
_cell.angle_beta   90.00
_cell.angle_gamma   90.00
#
_symmetry.space_group_name_H-M   'P 1'
#
loop_
_entity.id
_entity.type
_entity.pdbx_description
1 polymer ?
#
loop_
_entity_poly.entity_id
_entity_poly.type
_entity_poly.pdbx_seq_one_letter_code
_entity_poly.pdbx_strand_id
1 'polypeptide(L)'
;MAGSGSSSGSNSPCASCKLLRRRCTQECVFAPYFPPEDPHKFAIVHKVFGASNVSKMLQELPAQQRADAVSSLVYEANARMRDPVYGCVGAISYLQQQVSQLQMQLALAKAEILCVQMQHDGPATASPPSASQQLQRRQQQQMDGEAYGSLLMHNTLMNTLNSSAAHHQQQMLGSLGSAGNSAMMLQEACLKKESLWT
;
A
#
# COMPACT_ATOMS: atom_id res chain seq x y z
N MET A 1 -8.94 -29.20 31.59
CA MET A 1 -7.90 -28.98 30.57
C MET A 1 -7.67 -30.29 29.84
N ALA A 2 -7.92 -30.33 28.53
CA ALA A 2 -7.38 -31.32 27.60
C ALA A 2 -7.47 -30.70 26.21
N GLY A 3 -6.30 -30.40 25.62
CA GLY A 3 -6.19 -29.81 24.29
C GLY A 3 -6.29 -30.90 23.21
N SER A 4 -7.12 -30.64 22.21
CA SER A 4 -7.21 -31.46 21.00
C SER A 4 -6.11 -31.07 20.03
N GLY A 5 -4.95 -31.69 20.16
CA GLY A 5 -3.91 -31.69 19.14
C GLY A 5 -4.21 -32.79 18.12
N SER A 6 -4.82 -32.43 16.99
CA SER A 6 -5.02 -33.36 15.87
C SER A 6 -3.72 -33.55 15.10
N SER A 7 -2.85 -34.43 15.61
CA SER A 7 -1.73 -34.99 14.86
C SER A 7 -2.22 -36.20 14.05
N SER A 8 -2.88 -35.96 12.92
CA SER A 8 -3.11 -36.99 11.91
C SER A 8 -1.86 -37.09 11.04
N GLY A 9 -0.97 -38.01 11.42
CA GLY A 9 0.24 -38.34 10.70
C GLY A 9 -0.07 -38.93 9.32
N SER A 10 0.14 -38.13 8.28
CA SER A 10 0.49 -38.63 6.96
C SER A 10 1.98 -38.95 6.98
N ASN A 11 2.37 -40.19 6.66
CA ASN A 11 3.78 -40.60 6.47
C ASN A 11 4.50 -39.85 5.33
N SER A 12 3.89 -38.80 4.77
CA SER A 12 4.43 -37.98 3.70
C SER A 12 5.33 -36.88 4.27
N PRO A 13 6.52 -36.65 3.66
CA PRO A 13 7.36 -35.52 4.03
C PRO A 13 6.64 -34.20 3.72
N CYS A 14 6.82 -33.18 4.58
CA CYS A 14 6.33 -31.83 4.32
C CYS A 14 6.87 -31.27 2.98
N ALA A 15 6.23 -30.24 2.43
CA ALA A 15 6.61 -29.66 1.14
C ALA A 15 8.09 -29.26 1.08
N SER A 16 8.64 -28.72 2.18
CA SER A 16 10.07 -28.39 2.29
C SER A 16 10.97 -29.62 2.15
N CYS A 17 10.73 -30.65 2.97
CA CYS A 17 11.56 -31.84 2.96
C CYS A 17 11.43 -32.63 1.65
N LYS A 18 10.23 -32.63 1.06
CA LYS A 18 9.97 -33.22 -0.26
C LYS A 18 10.77 -32.51 -1.36
N LEU A 19 10.72 -31.18 -1.41
CA LEU A 19 11.44 -30.39 -2.42
C LEU A 19 12.96 -30.50 -2.26
N LEU A 20 13.45 -30.45 -1.02
CA LEU A 20 14.88 -30.52 -0.70
C LEU A 20 15.43 -31.95 -0.64
N ARG A 21 14.60 -32.96 -0.90
CA ARG A 21 14.98 -34.40 -0.89
C ARG A 21 15.67 -34.84 0.41
N ARG A 22 15.19 -34.34 1.56
CA ARG A 22 15.71 -34.69 2.90
C ARG A 22 14.65 -35.38 3.76
N ARG A 23 15.08 -36.06 4.82
CA ARG A 23 14.16 -36.69 5.78
C ARG A 23 13.33 -35.63 6.53
N CYS A 24 12.02 -35.87 6.69
CA CYS A 24 11.14 -35.05 7.52
C CYS A 24 11.02 -35.71 8.90
N THR A 25 11.46 -35.02 9.95
CA THR A 25 11.38 -35.48 11.34
C THR A 25 10.21 -34.80 12.06
N GLN A 26 9.82 -35.31 13.24
CA GLN A 26 8.77 -34.71 14.07
C GLN A 26 9.13 -33.29 14.55
N GLU A 27 10.42 -32.97 14.61
CA GLU A 27 10.94 -31.66 15.01
C GLU A 27 11.19 -30.72 13.81
N CYS A 28 10.69 -31.07 12.61
CA CYS A 28 10.88 -30.26 11.43
C CYS A 28 10.20 -28.89 11.54
N VAL A 29 11.01 -27.82 11.58
CA VAL A 29 10.51 -26.44 11.70
C VAL A 29 9.60 -25.99 10.55
N PHE A 30 9.65 -26.66 9.40
CA PHE A 30 8.82 -26.34 8.24
C PHE A 30 7.51 -27.12 8.20
N ALA A 31 7.43 -28.27 8.87
CA ALA A 31 6.29 -29.19 8.73
C ALA A 31 4.94 -28.57 9.14
N PRO A 32 4.85 -27.78 10.22
CA PRO A 32 3.57 -27.15 10.61
C PRO A 32 3.06 -26.10 9.61
N TYR A 33 3.92 -25.53 8.76
CA TYR A 33 3.58 -24.36 7.94
C TYR A 33 3.57 -24.64 6.43
N PHE A 34 4.25 -25.70 5.99
CA PHE A 34 4.39 -26.10 4.59
C PHE A 34 3.92 -27.55 4.41
N PRO A 35 2.61 -27.80 4.46
CA PRO A 35 2.05 -29.13 4.35
C PRO A 35 2.23 -29.69 2.91
N PRO A 36 2.25 -31.01 2.73
CA PRO A 36 2.55 -31.64 1.44
C PRO A 36 1.53 -31.34 0.32
N GLU A 37 0.32 -30.89 0.66
CA GLU A 37 -0.77 -30.53 -0.24
C GLU A 37 -0.46 -29.26 -1.06
N ASP A 38 0.40 -28.38 -0.52
CA ASP A 38 0.78 -27.13 -1.18
C ASP A 38 2.31 -27.04 -1.37
N PRO A 39 2.86 -27.81 -2.33
CA PRO A 39 4.29 -27.78 -2.62
C PRO A 39 4.73 -26.45 -3.24
N HIS A 40 3.82 -25.75 -3.92
CA HIS A 40 4.14 -24.50 -4.61
C HIS A 40 4.46 -23.39 -3.62
N LYS A 41 3.73 -23.31 -2.50
CA LYS A 41 3.97 -22.34 -1.42
C LYS A 41 5.40 -22.39 -0.88
N PHE A 42 5.96 -23.58 -0.66
CA PHE A 42 7.36 -23.68 -0.25
C PHE A 42 8.33 -23.37 -1.39
N ALA A 43 8.03 -23.79 -2.62
CA ALA A 43 8.92 -23.60 -3.77
C ALA A 43 9.21 -22.11 -4.05
N ILE A 44 8.19 -21.25 -3.98
CA ILE A 44 8.37 -19.81 -4.18
C ILE A 44 9.16 -19.16 -3.05
N VAL A 45 8.88 -19.53 -1.80
CA VAL A 45 9.58 -19.00 -0.62
C VAL A 45 11.04 -19.44 -0.65
N HIS A 46 11.30 -20.69 -1.01
CA HIS A 46 12.65 -21.22 -1.20
C HIS A 46 13.41 -20.47 -2.30
N LYS A 47 12.74 -20.16 -3.42
CA LYS A 47 13.37 -19.46 -4.53
C LYS A 47 13.75 -18.01 -4.20
N VAL A 48 12.92 -17.31 -3.43
CA VAL A 48 13.14 -15.89 -3.11
C VAL A 48 14.04 -15.69 -1.89
N PHE A 49 13.79 -16.44 -0.81
CA PHE A 49 14.47 -16.24 0.47
C PHE A 49 15.53 -17.30 0.75
N GLY A 50 15.37 -18.52 0.22
CA GLY A 50 16.22 -19.66 0.56
C GLY A 50 15.79 -20.37 1.85
N ALA A 51 15.96 -21.69 1.90
CA ALA A 51 15.47 -22.50 3.01
C ALA A 51 16.19 -22.17 4.33
N SER A 52 17.50 -21.93 4.28
CA SER A 52 18.30 -21.64 5.47
C SER A 52 17.89 -20.32 6.13
N ASN A 53 17.67 -19.28 5.32
CA ASN A 53 17.24 -17.97 5.81
C ASN A 53 15.86 -18.06 6.46
N VAL A 54 14.91 -18.74 5.80
CA VAL A 54 13.57 -18.95 6.36
C VAL A 54 13.64 -19.75 7.66
N SER A 55 14.46 -20.81 7.72
CA SER A 55 14.67 -21.56 8.97
C SER A 55 15.15 -20.65 10.11
N LYS A 56 16.13 -19.79 9.82
CA LYS A 56 16.71 -18.87 10.80
C LYS A 56 15.67 -17.85 11.28
N MET A 57 14.95 -17.20 10.36
CA MET A 57 13.90 -16.24 10.68
C MET A 57 12.79 -16.86 11.54
N LEU A 58 12.36 -18.09 11.21
CA LEU A 58 11.34 -18.76 12.02
C LEU A 58 11.86 -19.12 13.42
N GLN A 59 13.12 -19.52 13.56
CA GLN A 59 13.70 -19.84 14.86
C GLN A 59 13.88 -18.61 15.77
N GLU A 60 14.11 -17.44 15.20
CA GLU A 60 14.20 -16.16 15.92
C GLU A 60 12.85 -15.66 16.44
N LEU A 61 11.73 -16.19 15.93
CA LEU A 61 10.39 -15.80 16.33
C LEU A 61 9.76 -16.76 17.37
N PRO A 62 8.93 -16.23 18.29
CA PRO A 62 8.05 -17.03 19.14
C PRO A 62 7.13 -17.91 18.29
N ALA A 63 6.82 -19.12 18.78
CA ALA A 63 6.05 -20.11 18.03
C ALA A 63 4.68 -19.59 17.56
N GLN A 64 4.03 -18.72 18.34
CA GLN A 64 2.73 -18.14 17.98
C GLN A 64 2.78 -17.25 16.73
N GLN A 65 3.91 -16.56 16.48
CA GLN A 65 4.04 -15.61 15.37
C GLN A 65 4.54 -16.25 14.08
N ARG A 66 5.05 -17.49 14.14
CA ARG A 66 5.65 -18.16 12.98
C ARG A 66 4.66 -18.41 11.85
N ALA A 67 3.39 -18.69 12.17
CA ALA A 67 2.36 -18.91 11.16
C ALA A 67 2.10 -17.63 10.34
N ASP A 68 1.99 -16.49 11.02
CA ASP A 68 1.82 -15.17 10.38
C ASP A 68 3.08 -14.79 9.59
N ALA A 69 4.27 -15.01 10.15
CA ALA A 69 5.53 -14.76 9.45
C ALA A 69 5.65 -15.59 8.16
N VAL A 70 5.29 -16.88 8.18
CA VAL A 70 5.25 -17.69 6.94
C VAL A 70 4.25 -17.12 5.94
N SER A 71 3.09 -16.64 6.39
CA SER A 71 2.10 -16.03 5.51
C SER A 71 2.63 -14.76 4.83
N SER A 72 3.33 -13.90 5.57
CA SER A 72 4.02 -12.73 5.02
C SER A 72 5.12 -13.11 4.03
N LEU A 73 5.99 -14.08 4.38
CA LEU A 73 7.04 -14.55 3.48
C LEU A 73 6.47 -15.11 2.17
N VAL A 74 5.35 -15.84 2.24
CA VAL A 74 4.67 -16.37 1.05
C VAL A 74 4.09 -15.25 0.19
N TYR A 75 3.48 -14.24 0.81
CA TYR A 75 2.98 -13.07 0.10
C TYR A 75 4.11 -12.32 -0.61
N GLU A 76 5.20 -12.03 0.09
CA GLU A 76 6.36 -11.32 -0.46
C GLU A 76 7.05 -12.12 -1.57
N ALA A 77 7.23 -13.43 -1.38
CA ALA A 77 7.80 -14.31 -2.40
C ALA A 77 6.93 -14.31 -3.67
N ASN A 78 5.61 -14.40 -3.53
CA ASN A 78 4.67 -14.30 -4.65
C ASN A 78 4.77 -12.95 -5.36
N ALA A 79 4.83 -11.86 -4.61
CA ALA A 79 4.98 -10.53 -5.19
C ALA A 79 6.29 -10.42 -5.98
N ARG A 80 7.41 -10.90 -5.44
CA ARG A 80 8.71 -10.92 -6.12
C ARG A 80 8.73 -11.84 -7.35
N MET A 81 7.95 -12.91 -7.34
CA MET A 81 7.80 -13.81 -8.50
C MET A 81 7.02 -13.17 -9.64
N ARG A 82 6.01 -12.34 -9.34
CA ARG A 82 5.23 -11.59 -10.34
C ARG A 82 5.98 -10.35 -10.84
N ASP A 83 6.66 -9.66 -9.94
CA ASP A 83 7.48 -8.48 -10.22
C ASP A 83 8.90 -8.69 -9.67
N PRO A 84 9.83 -9.18 -10.51
CA PRO A 84 11.22 -9.40 -10.11
C PRO A 84 11.98 -8.12 -9.74
N VAL A 85 11.49 -6.95 -10.17
CA VAL A 85 12.16 -5.67 -9.96
C VAL A 85 11.72 -5.07 -8.62
N TYR A 86 10.41 -4.83 -8.45
CA TYR A 86 9.87 -4.12 -7.28
C TYR A 86 9.17 -5.05 -6.28
N GLY A 87 8.71 -6.23 -6.68
CA GLY A 87 8.02 -7.16 -5.78
C GLY A 87 6.86 -6.51 -5.01
N CYS A 88 6.83 -6.68 -3.68
CA CYS A 88 5.82 -6.04 -2.84
C CYS A 88 5.98 -4.52 -2.71
N VAL A 89 7.18 -3.97 -2.99
CA VAL A 89 7.43 -2.52 -2.94
C VAL A 89 6.59 -1.80 -4.00
N GLY A 90 6.39 -2.39 -5.17
CA GLY A 90 5.52 -1.82 -6.21
C GLY A 90 4.08 -1.61 -5.71
N ALA A 91 3.54 -2.59 -4.96
CA ALA A 91 2.22 -2.47 -4.35
C ALA A 91 2.20 -1.37 -3.27
N ILE A 92 3.25 -1.26 -2.46
CA ILE A 92 3.38 -0.19 -1.46
C ILE A 92 3.36 1.18 -2.14
N SER A 93 4.19 1.39 -3.16
CA SER A 93 4.26 2.66 -3.89
C SER A 93 2.92 3.03 -4.54
N TYR A 94 2.25 2.05 -5.15
CA TYR A 94 0.93 2.23 -5.74
C TYR A 94 -0.12 2.66 -4.70
N LEU A 95 -0.16 1.98 -3.55
CA LEU A 95 -1.10 2.31 -2.47
C LEU A 95 -0.80 3.68 -1.86
N GLN A 96 0.47 4.04 -1.68
CA GLN A 96 0.87 5.36 -1.19
C GLN A 96 0.42 6.48 -2.15
N GLN A 97 0.54 6.26 -3.46
CA GLN A 97 0.04 7.21 -4.46
C GLN A 97 -1.48 7.37 -4.38
N GLN A 98 -2.23 6.26 -4.25
CA GLN A 98 -3.69 6.31 -4.10
C GLN A 98 -4.11 7.04 -2.82
N VAL A 99 -3.44 6.79 -1.70
CA VAL A 99 -3.72 7.50 -0.43
C VAL A 99 -3.52 9.00 -0.62
N SER A 100 -2.43 9.41 -1.25
CA SER A 100 -2.16 10.83 -1.55
C SER A 100 -3.24 11.45 -2.44
N GLN A 101 -3.64 10.74 -3.50
CA GLN A 101 -4.69 11.22 -4.41
C GLN A 101 -6.05 11.37 -3.70
N LEU A 102 -6.43 10.40 -2.86
CA LEU A 102 -7.69 10.45 -2.11
C LEU A 102 -7.68 11.54 -1.05
N GLN A 103 -6.54 11.75 -0.37
CA GLN A 103 -6.38 12.85 0.58
C GLN A 103 -6.53 14.22 -0.12
N MET A 104 -5.99 14.36 -1.33
CA MET A 104 -6.16 15.56 -2.15
C MET A 104 -7.63 15.80 -2.52
N GLN A 105 -8.32 14.78 -3.02
CA GLN A 105 -9.75 14.90 -3.37
C GLN A 105 -10.60 15.28 -2.16
N LEU A 106 -10.30 14.69 -0.99
CA LEU A 106 -10.97 15.05 0.26
C LEU A 106 -10.71 16.51 0.66
N ALA A 107 -9.48 16.99 0.50
CA ALA A 107 -9.13 18.38 0.81
C ALA A 107 -9.86 19.36 -0.12
N LEU A 108 -9.92 19.08 -1.42
CA LEU A 108 -10.64 19.90 -2.40
C LEU A 108 -12.14 19.95 -2.08
N ALA A 109 -12.78 18.80 -1.87
CA ALA A 109 -14.20 18.73 -1.52
C ALA A 109 -14.52 19.50 -0.22
N LYS A 110 -13.65 19.40 0.80
CA LYS A 110 -13.81 20.18 2.05
C LYS A 110 -13.69 21.68 1.81
N ALA A 111 -12.77 22.11 0.96
CA ALA A 111 -12.61 23.52 0.62
C ALA A 111 -13.84 24.06 -0.14
N GLU A 112 -14.37 23.30 -1.09
CA GLU A 112 -15.60 23.65 -1.82
C GLU A 112 -16.79 23.82 -0.87
N ILE A 113 -16.98 22.91 0.10
CA ILE A 113 -18.05 23.01 1.10
C ILE A 113 -17.93 24.30 1.91
N LEU A 114 -16.73 24.66 2.37
CA LEU A 114 -16.51 25.90 3.13
C LEU A 114 -16.82 27.14 2.29
N CYS A 115 -16.44 27.15 1.01
CA CYS A 115 -16.77 28.25 0.10
C CYS A 115 -18.28 28.43 -0.06
N VAL A 116 -19.04 27.34 -0.23
CA VAL A 116 -20.49 27.40 -0.36
C VAL A 116 -21.14 27.89 0.94
N GLN A 117 -20.67 27.44 2.11
CA GLN A 117 -21.17 27.91 3.41
C GLN A 117 -20.96 29.41 3.58
N MET A 118 -19.78 29.93 3.25
CA MET A 118 -19.50 31.37 3.33
C MET A 118 -20.37 32.23 2.39
N GLN A 119 -20.79 31.69 1.25
CA GLN A 119 -21.71 32.39 0.34
C GLN A 119 -23.14 32.44 0.90
N HIS A 120 -23.52 31.51 1.77
CA HIS A 120 -24.85 31.42 2.34
C HIS A 120 -25.03 32.25 3.63
N ASP A 121 -23.95 32.71 4.26
CA ASP A 121 -23.94 33.57 5.46
C ASP A 121 -24.00 35.10 5.15
N GLY A 122 -24.57 35.50 4.00
CA GLY A 122 -24.89 36.90 3.68
C GLY A 122 -26.23 37.33 4.32
N PRO A 123 -26.34 38.53 4.94
CA PRO A 123 -27.32 38.79 5.99
C PRO A 123 -28.75 38.84 5.47
N ALA A 124 -29.59 37.95 5.99
CA ALA A 124 -31.04 38.03 5.89
C ALA A 124 -31.60 39.11 6.85
N THR A 125 -31.19 40.37 6.70
CA THR A 125 -31.96 41.55 7.16
C THR A 125 -31.54 42.79 6.38
N ALA A 126 -32.51 43.36 5.66
CA ALA A 126 -32.39 44.40 4.67
C ALA A 126 -31.97 45.78 5.24
N SER A 127 -30.89 46.34 4.71
CA SER A 127 -30.71 47.78 4.46
C SER A 127 -29.60 47.99 3.42
N PRO A 128 -29.69 48.99 2.51
CA PRO A 128 -28.71 49.18 1.46
C PRO A 128 -27.35 49.60 2.06
N PRO A 129 -26.24 48.91 1.71
CA PRO A 129 -24.91 49.23 2.24
C PRO A 129 -24.39 50.56 1.69
N SER A 130 -23.75 51.35 2.55
CA SER A 130 -23.10 52.61 2.18
C SER A 130 -21.84 52.37 1.33
N ALA A 131 -21.43 53.37 0.52
CA ALA A 131 -20.30 53.25 -0.41
C ALA A 131 -18.97 52.85 0.27
N SER A 132 -18.80 53.20 1.54
CA SER A 132 -17.67 52.79 2.38
C SER A 132 -17.70 51.29 2.73
N GLN A 133 -18.88 50.71 2.97
CA GLN A 133 -19.04 49.26 3.19
C GLN A 133 -18.77 48.44 1.93
N GLN A 134 -19.06 48.98 0.74
CA GLN A 134 -18.74 48.30 -0.53
C GLN A 134 -17.23 48.20 -0.79
N LEU A 135 -16.47 49.25 -0.48
CA LEU A 135 -15.00 49.24 -0.59
C LEU A 135 -14.37 48.24 0.39
N GLN A 136 -14.88 48.18 1.63
CA GLN A 136 -14.42 47.18 2.62
C GLN A 136 -14.78 45.75 2.20
N ARG A 137 -15.99 45.51 1.66
CA ARG A 137 -16.36 44.17 1.14
C ARG A 137 -15.47 43.75 -0.04
N ARG A 138 -15.09 44.68 -0.94
CA ARG A 138 -14.15 44.38 -2.03
C ARG A 138 -12.76 44.02 -1.52
N GLN A 139 -12.25 44.72 -0.50
CA GLN A 139 -10.95 44.36 0.12
C GLN A 139 -11.01 43.02 0.85
N GLN A 140 -12.11 42.70 1.54
CA GLN A 140 -12.28 41.41 2.23
C GLN A 140 -12.33 40.23 1.23
N GLN A 141 -13.10 40.35 0.14
CA GLN A 141 -13.14 39.34 -0.91
C GLN A 141 -11.78 39.11 -1.61
N GLN A 142 -10.96 40.15 -1.70
CA GLN A 142 -9.62 40.06 -2.28
C GLN A 142 -8.67 39.29 -1.35
N MET A 143 -8.78 39.50 -0.03
CA MET A 143 -8.02 38.74 0.99
C MET A 143 -8.43 37.26 1.05
N ASP A 144 -9.72 36.96 0.91
CA ASP A 144 -10.22 35.57 0.94
C ASP A 144 -9.80 34.79 -0.33
N GLY A 145 -9.77 35.45 -1.50
CA GLY A 145 -9.27 34.86 -2.75
C GLY A 145 -7.76 34.59 -2.75
N GLU A 146 -6.97 35.48 -2.14
CA GLU A 146 -5.52 35.30 -1.99
C GLU A 146 -5.18 34.22 -0.95
N ALA A 147 -5.94 34.11 0.15
CA ALA A 147 -5.80 33.03 1.12
C ALA A 147 -6.14 31.66 0.51
N TYR A 148 -7.18 31.60 -0.34
CA TYR A 148 -7.56 30.38 -1.05
C TYR A 148 -6.53 29.97 -2.12
N GLY A 149 -6.02 30.95 -2.89
CA GLY A 149 -4.92 30.73 -3.84
C GLY A 149 -3.62 30.29 -3.15
N SER A 150 -3.33 30.85 -1.98
CA SER A 150 -2.18 30.46 -1.16
C SER A 150 -2.33 29.04 -0.59
N LEU A 151 -3.53 28.63 -0.16
CA LEU A 151 -3.79 27.26 0.31
C LEU A 151 -3.65 26.22 -0.81
N LEU A 152 -4.12 26.55 -2.03
CA LEU A 152 -3.94 25.72 -3.22
C LEU A 152 -2.45 25.62 -3.62
N MET A 153 -1.70 26.73 -3.60
CA MET A 153 -0.26 26.71 -3.85
C MET A 153 0.53 25.98 -2.76
N HIS A 154 0.14 26.11 -1.49
CA HIS A 154 0.79 25.42 -0.38
C HIS A 154 0.59 23.90 -0.47
N ASN A 155 -0.61 23.44 -0.82
CA ASN A 155 -0.87 22.03 -1.11
C ASN A 155 -0.09 21.53 -2.33
N THR A 156 0.05 22.37 -3.36
CA THR A 156 0.86 22.04 -4.55
C THR A 156 2.33 21.87 -4.18
N LEU A 157 2.89 22.75 -3.35
CA LEU A 157 4.27 22.69 -2.86
C LEU A 157 4.54 21.47 -1.94
N MET A 158 3.61 21.16 -1.04
CA MET A 158 3.70 19.95 -0.21
C MET A 158 3.71 18.68 -1.07
N ASN A 159 2.98 18.68 -2.19
CA ASN A 159 2.98 17.58 -3.16
C ASN A 159 4.28 17.46 -3.97
N THR A 160 4.93 18.57 -4.34
CA THR A 160 6.25 18.50 -4.99
C THR A 160 7.31 17.94 -4.05
N LEU A 161 7.23 18.27 -2.76
CA LEU A 161 8.12 17.73 -1.71
C LEU A 161 7.87 16.24 -1.47
N ASN A 162 6.60 15.79 -1.46
CA ASN A 162 6.28 14.38 -1.27
C ASN A 162 6.58 13.54 -2.53
N SER A 163 6.37 14.13 -3.71
CA SER A 163 6.77 13.53 -4.99
C SER A 163 8.28 13.46 -5.16
N SER A 164 9.04 14.43 -4.62
CA SER A 164 10.51 14.39 -4.60
C SER A 164 11.08 13.46 -3.54
N ALA A 165 10.37 13.19 -2.43
CA ALA A 165 10.72 12.10 -1.52
C ALA A 165 10.51 10.73 -2.19
N ALA A 166 9.41 10.54 -2.92
CA ALA A 166 9.19 9.35 -3.76
C ALA A 166 10.21 9.27 -4.91
N HIS A 167 10.54 10.41 -5.53
CA HIS A 167 11.58 10.49 -6.57
C HIS A 167 12.99 10.30 -6.00
N HIS A 168 13.29 10.62 -4.75
CA HIS A 168 14.60 10.37 -4.12
C HIS A 168 14.82 8.88 -3.90
N GLN A 169 13.76 8.15 -3.56
CA GLN A 169 13.79 6.69 -3.51
C GLN A 169 13.92 6.07 -4.91
N GLN A 170 13.41 6.74 -5.96
CA GLN A 170 13.52 6.29 -7.36
C GLN A 170 14.79 6.76 -8.09
N GLN A 171 15.41 7.88 -7.69
CA GLN A 171 16.62 8.47 -8.30
C GLN A 171 17.90 7.72 -7.93
N MET A 172 17.89 6.90 -6.88
CA MET A 172 18.95 5.92 -6.65
C MET A 172 18.91 4.76 -7.69
N LEU A 173 17.92 4.71 -8.59
CA LEU A 173 17.75 3.69 -9.64
C LEU A 173 17.50 4.27 -11.04
N GLY A 174 17.92 5.51 -11.31
CA GLY A 174 17.71 6.16 -12.61
C GLY A 174 18.83 5.89 -13.62
N SER A 175 18.68 4.87 -14.47
CA SER A 175 19.06 4.97 -15.90
C SER A 175 18.38 3.90 -16.74
N LEU A 176 17.30 4.30 -17.43
CA LEU A 176 17.01 4.06 -18.86
C LEU A 176 15.49 4.20 -19.13
N GLY A 177 15.12 5.32 -19.76
CA GLY A 177 14.24 5.34 -20.94
C GLY A 177 12.73 5.13 -20.79
N SER A 178 12.01 6.26 -20.64
CA SER A 178 10.78 6.66 -21.35
C SER A 178 9.98 5.60 -22.15
N ALA A 179 8.74 5.35 -21.70
CA ALA A 179 7.58 5.10 -22.58
C ALA A 179 6.27 5.35 -21.79
N GLY A 180 5.86 6.61 -21.71
CA GLY A 180 4.52 6.98 -21.27
C GLY A 180 3.50 6.52 -22.30
N ASN A 181 2.59 5.64 -21.88
CA ASN A 181 1.22 5.37 -22.40
C ASN A 181 0.74 3.94 -22.08
N SER A 182 1.61 3.04 -21.60
CA SER A 182 1.22 1.67 -21.21
C SER A 182 0.66 1.54 -19.78
N ALA A 183 0.83 2.56 -18.94
CA ALA A 183 0.51 2.48 -17.51
C ALA A 183 -1.01 2.36 -17.24
N MET A 184 -1.87 2.99 -18.04
CA MET A 184 -3.31 2.90 -17.83
C MET A 184 -3.90 1.54 -18.21
N MET A 185 -3.39 0.85 -19.24
CA MET A 185 -3.85 -0.51 -19.56
C MET A 185 -3.39 -1.55 -18.54
N LEU A 186 -2.23 -1.35 -17.91
CA LEU A 186 -1.74 -2.24 -16.84
C LEU A 186 -2.53 -2.08 -15.54
N GLN A 187 -3.06 -0.88 -15.26
CA GLN A 187 -3.96 -0.62 -14.15
C GLN A 187 -5.23 -1.48 -14.24
N GLU A 188 -5.79 -1.60 -15.44
CA GLU A 188 -7.03 -2.35 -15.68
C GLU A 188 -6.80 -3.87 -15.66
N ALA A 189 -5.62 -4.33 -16.10
CA ALA A 189 -5.23 -5.74 -16.03
C ALA A 189 -4.90 -6.22 -14.61
N CYS A 190 -4.43 -5.33 -13.72
CA CYS A 190 -4.15 -5.64 -12.32
C CYS A 190 -5.45 -5.85 -11.52
N LEU A 191 -6.41 -4.91 -11.68
CA LEU A 191 -7.70 -4.96 -11.01
C LEU A 191 -8.55 -6.18 -11.43
N LYS A 192 -8.46 -6.61 -12.70
CA LYS A 192 -9.17 -7.80 -13.20
C LYS A 192 -8.58 -9.13 -12.71
N LYS A 193 -7.36 -9.14 -12.17
CA LYS A 193 -6.73 -10.34 -11.57
C LYS A 193 -6.97 -10.46 -10.07
N GLU A 194 -7.31 -9.37 -9.38
CA GLU A 194 -7.70 -9.41 -7.96
C GLU A 194 -9.12 -9.99 -7.77
N SER A 195 -10.01 -9.88 -8.76
CA SER A 195 -11.36 -10.47 -8.73
C SER A 195 -11.41 -11.99 -8.97
N LEU A 196 -10.27 -12.64 -9.23
CA LEU A 196 -10.16 -14.09 -9.46
C LEU A 196 -9.79 -14.88 -8.18
N TRP A 197 -9.63 -14.19 -7.05
CA TRP A 197 -9.30 -14.79 -5.74
C TRP A 197 -10.36 -14.56 -4.65
N THR A 198 -11.59 -14.21 -5.04
CA THR A 198 -12.83 -14.33 -4.23
C THR A 198 -13.74 -15.36 -4.87
#